data_AF-A0A3A6MNX9-F1
#
_entry.id   AF-A0A3A6MNX9-F1
#
_cell.length_a   1.000
_cell.length_b   1.000
_cell.length_c   1.000
_cell.angle_alpha   90.00
_cell.angle_beta   90.00
_cell.angle_gamma   90.00
#
_symmetry.space_group_name_H-M   'P 1'
#
loop_
_entity.id
_entity.type
_entity.pdbx_description
1 polymer ?
#
loop_
_entity_poly.entity_id
_entity_poly.type
_entity_poly.pdbx_seq_one_letter_code
_entity_poly.pdbx_strand_id
1 'polypeptide(L)'
;MQNIHRHSCIQCGTCCRKGGPTLHHDDKRILLDRHVGHQHLVTIRKGELVFDPVLGTLRPVHQELIKVRGKGEDWSCYFFDDKSSSCTIYEHRFLECRLLKCWDPSELLSVIGKNTISRADIINPEDPIMKVIETHEQECPYHEVQELIFNLSRRTGKSKTVAQLTELVKKDLAIRSYAISELGLQEEFEFFVFGLPLFKVLRRMGYPR
;
A
#
# COMPACT_ATOMS: atom_id res chain seq x y z
N MET A 1 -30.38 21.47 -2.08
CA MET A 1 -29.32 21.04 -1.13
C MET A 1 -28.35 22.21 -1.01
N GLN A 2 -28.28 22.85 0.16
CA GLN A 2 -27.42 24.02 0.35
C GLN A 2 -25.95 23.62 0.12
N ASN A 3 -25.25 24.35 -0.77
CA ASN A 3 -23.81 24.29 -0.90
C ASN A 3 -23.20 24.83 0.39
N ILE A 4 -22.95 23.93 1.36
CA ILE A 4 -22.17 24.26 2.54
C ILE A 4 -20.75 24.49 2.04
N HIS A 5 -20.33 25.75 1.95
CA HIS A 5 -18.93 26.11 1.75
C HIS A 5 -18.14 25.55 2.94
N ARG A 6 -17.33 24.53 2.65
CA ARG A 6 -16.43 23.93 3.63
C ARG A 6 -15.06 24.58 3.47
N HIS A 7 -14.47 24.99 4.59
CA HIS A 7 -13.11 25.54 4.62
C HIS A 7 -12.14 24.64 5.41
N SER A 8 -12.64 23.60 6.06
CA SER A 8 -11.87 22.63 6.83
C SER A 8 -12.46 21.22 6.72
N CYS A 9 -11.65 20.22 7.09
CA CYS A 9 -12.12 18.84 7.21
C CYS A 9 -13.06 18.72 8.41
N ILE A 10 -14.26 18.19 8.18
CA ILE A 10 -15.28 17.92 9.22
C ILE A 10 -15.24 16.47 9.73
N GLN A 11 -14.16 15.74 9.41
CA GLN A 11 -13.95 14.35 9.82
C GLN A 11 -15.03 13.35 9.37
N CYS A 12 -15.82 13.64 8.33
CA CYS A 12 -16.91 12.77 7.87
C CYS A 12 -16.50 11.37 7.37
N GLY A 13 -15.20 11.06 7.32
CA GLY A 13 -14.69 9.73 6.97
C GLY A 13 -14.74 9.36 5.49
N THR A 14 -15.38 10.15 4.62
CA THR A 14 -15.57 9.82 3.20
C THR A 14 -14.26 9.52 2.48
N CYS A 15 -13.21 10.29 2.74
CA CYS A 15 -11.88 10.04 2.17
C CYS A 15 -11.18 8.84 2.82
N CYS A 16 -11.29 8.71 4.14
CA CYS A 16 -10.68 7.63 4.90
C CYS A 16 -11.22 6.25 4.50
N ARG A 17 -12.52 6.16 4.17
CA ARG A 17 -13.16 4.94 3.64
C ARG A 17 -12.69 4.57 2.23
N LYS A 18 -12.14 5.51 1.47
CA LYS A 18 -11.53 5.22 0.15
C LYS A 18 -10.11 4.68 0.27
N GLY A 19 -9.44 4.94 1.38
CA GLY A 19 -8.10 4.45 1.66
C GLY A 19 -7.26 5.40 2.49
N GLY A 20 -6.15 4.87 3.00
CA GLY A 20 -5.11 5.68 3.64
C GLY A 20 -4.29 6.50 2.62
N PRO A 21 -3.59 7.55 3.07
CA PRO A 21 -2.70 8.34 2.23
C PRO A 21 -1.39 7.60 1.89
N THR A 22 -0.78 7.98 0.77
CA THR A 22 0.64 7.66 0.48
C THR A 22 1.53 8.59 1.29
N LEU A 23 2.66 8.09 1.76
CA LEU A 23 3.59 8.86 2.59
C LEU A 23 4.58 9.64 1.72
N HIS A 24 4.81 10.89 2.12
CA HIS A 24 5.75 11.82 1.50
C HIS A 24 6.95 12.06 2.42
N HIS A 25 8.03 12.66 1.90
CA HIS A 25 9.19 13.01 2.73
C HIS A 25 8.79 13.91 3.92
N ASP A 26 7.81 14.79 3.73
CA ASP A 26 7.19 15.63 4.78
C ASP A 26 6.58 14.81 5.93
N ASP A 27 6.26 13.54 5.72
CA ASP A 27 5.64 12.67 6.71
C ASP A 27 6.65 11.88 7.54
N LYS A 28 7.96 11.95 7.22
CA LYS A 28 9.00 11.24 7.98
C LYS A 28 8.96 11.57 9.47
N ARG A 29 8.62 12.81 9.82
CA ARG A 29 8.54 13.24 11.23
C ARG A 29 7.46 12.49 12.01
N ILE A 30 6.35 12.12 11.37
CA ILE A 30 5.26 11.33 11.97
C ILE A 30 5.77 9.94 12.41
N LEU A 31 6.69 9.36 11.62
CA LEU A 31 7.34 8.08 11.93
C LEU A 31 8.39 8.24 13.04
N LEU A 32 9.26 9.24 12.92
CA LEU A 32 10.33 9.51 13.89
C LEU A 32 9.78 9.82 15.29
N ASP A 33 8.69 10.60 15.36
CA ASP A 33 8.03 10.97 16.61
C ASP A 33 7.07 9.86 17.11
N ARG A 34 7.06 8.70 16.43
CA ARG A 34 6.33 7.46 16.81
C ARG A 34 4.81 7.62 16.89
N HIS A 35 4.24 8.60 16.20
CA HIS A 35 2.78 8.68 16.02
C HIS A 35 2.27 7.53 15.15
N VAL A 36 3.12 7.01 14.26
CA VAL A 36 2.84 5.89 13.37
C VAL A 36 4.05 4.96 13.31
N GLY A 37 3.83 3.65 13.48
CA GLY A 37 4.84 2.61 13.26
C GLY A 37 4.61 1.78 11.99
N HIS A 38 5.56 0.88 11.70
CA HIS A 38 5.56 0.02 10.52
C HIS A 38 4.30 -0.85 10.41
N GLN A 39 3.72 -1.27 11.54
CA GLN A 39 2.50 -2.06 11.61
C GLN A 39 1.25 -1.36 11.07
N HIS A 40 1.33 -0.06 10.77
CA HIS A 40 0.25 0.72 10.16
C HIS A 40 0.47 0.98 8.67
N LEU A 41 1.59 0.50 8.11
CA LEU A 41 2.02 0.80 6.75
C LEU A 41 1.93 -0.45 5.87
N VAL A 42 1.89 -0.21 4.57
CA VAL A 42 2.00 -1.23 3.53
C VAL A 42 2.90 -0.68 2.42
N THR A 43 3.78 -1.54 1.91
CA THR A 43 4.56 -1.25 0.72
C THR A 43 3.74 -1.59 -0.53
N ILE A 44 3.65 -0.62 -1.42
CA ILE A 44 3.19 -0.82 -2.79
C ILE A 44 4.44 -0.96 -3.65
N ARG A 45 4.61 -2.13 -4.23
CA ARG A 45 5.86 -2.50 -4.89
C ARG A 45 5.93 -1.89 -6.29
N LYS A 46 7.14 -1.62 -6.79
CA LYS A 46 7.32 -1.13 -8.16
C LYS A 46 6.61 -2.08 -9.15
N GLY A 47 5.84 -1.51 -10.06
CA GLY A 47 5.02 -2.24 -11.01
C GLY A 47 3.58 -2.46 -10.53
N GLU A 48 3.28 -2.49 -9.23
CA GLU A 48 1.94 -2.80 -8.72
C GLU A 48 0.84 -1.87 -9.28
N LEU A 49 -0.33 -2.45 -9.62
CA LEU A 49 -1.47 -1.67 -10.10
C LEU A 49 -2.10 -0.90 -8.95
N VAL A 50 -2.12 0.43 -9.06
CA VAL A 50 -2.83 1.31 -8.14
C VAL A 50 -3.82 2.19 -8.88
N PHE A 51 -4.88 2.60 -8.19
CA PHE A 51 -5.76 3.62 -8.72
C PHE A 51 -5.06 4.97 -8.67
N ASP A 52 -4.89 5.55 -9.84
CA ASP A 52 -4.34 6.89 -9.96
C ASP A 52 -5.49 7.92 -10.03
N PRO A 53 -5.62 8.80 -9.03
CA PRO A 53 -6.72 9.74 -8.96
C PRO A 53 -6.57 10.95 -9.90
N VAL A 54 -5.39 11.16 -10.51
CA VAL A 54 -5.17 12.23 -11.49
C VAL A 54 -5.76 11.84 -12.84
N LEU A 55 -5.56 10.59 -13.27
CA LEU A 55 -6.13 10.07 -14.55
C LEU A 55 -7.40 9.23 -14.36
N GLY A 56 -7.78 8.90 -13.12
CA GLY A 56 -8.98 8.12 -12.83
C GLY A 56 -8.92 6.67 -13.30
N THR A 57 -7.73 6.06 -13.38
CA THR A 57 -7.54 4.71 -13.91
C THR A 57 -6.50 3.92 -13.12
N LEU A 58 -6.53 2.59 -13.24
CA LEU A 58 -5.50 1.70 -12.68
C LEU A 58 -4.23 1.78 -13.51
N ARG A 59 -3.09 1.99 -12.86
CA ARG A 59 -1.78 2.10 -13.50
C ARG A 59 -0.71 1.39 -12.68
N PRO A 60 0.31 0.79 -13.32
CA PRO A 60 1.47 0.30 -12.60
C PRO A 60 2.23 1.48 -11.99
N VAL A 61 2.62 1.38 -10.72
CA VAL A 61 3.49 2.40 -10.10
C VAL A 61 4.91 2.29 -10.65
N HIS A 62 5.51 3.43 -11.02
CA HIS A 62 6.86 3.46 -11.59
C HIS A 62 7.97 3.31 -10.54
N GLN A 63 7.63 3.57 -9.28
CA GLN A 63 8.52 3.45 -8.12
C GLN A 63 7.74 2.83 -6.96
N GLU A 64 8.48 2.35 -5.97
CA GLU A 64 7.92 1.90 -4.71
C GLU A 64 7.25 3.05 -3.96
N LEU A 65 6.13 2.77 -3.30
CA LEU A 65 5.42 3.72 -2.44
C LEU A 65 5.16 3.09 -1.07
N ILE A 66 5.29 3.89 -0.01
CA ILE A 66 4.78 3.53 1.31
C ILE A 66 3.42 4.19 1.52
N LYS A 67 2.42 3.40 1.95
CA LYS A 67 1.05 3.87 2.17
C LYS A 67 0.55 3.44 3.54
N VAL A 68 -0.35 4.22 4.13
CA VAL A 68 -1.14 3.75 5.28
C VAL A 68 -2.02 2.58 4.83
N ARG A 69 -1.92 1.46 5.55
CA ARG A 69 -2.66 0.24 5.21
C ARG A 69 -4.14 0.36 5.56
N GLY A 70 -4.93 -0.59 5.05
CA GLY A 70 -6.33 -0.76 5.41
C GLY A 70 -6.54 -1.54 6.72
N LYS A 71 -7.74 -1.44 7.28
CA LYS A 71 -8.18 -2.25 8.44
C LYS A 71 -8.60 -3.66 8.01
N GLY A 72 -7.90 -4.68 8.51
CA GLY A 72 -8.22 -6.07 8.20
C GLY A 72 -8.15 -6.35 6.70
N GLU A 73 -9.27 -6.77 6.12
CA GLU A 73 -9.42 -7.00 4.67
C GLU A 73 -10.01 -5.81 3.91
N ASP A 74 -10.49 -4.79 4.64
CA ASP A 74 -11.03 -3.55 4.07
C ASP A 74 -9.88 -2.60 3.65
N TRP A 75 -10.13 -1.78 2.64
CA TRP A 75 -9.21 -0.72 2.19
C TRP A 75 -9.31 0.55 3.05
N SER A 76 -10.35 0.69 3.88
CA SER A 76 -10.55 1.81 4.80
C SER A 76 -9.31 2.05 5.66
N CYS A 77 -8.88 3.32 5.71
CA CYS A 77 -7.66 3.77 6.39
C CYS A 77 -7.56 3.21 7.82
N TYR A 78 -6.39 2.67 8.18
CA TYR A 78 -6.13 2.11 9.50
C TYR A 78 -6.49 3.05 10.66
N PHE A 79 -6.27 4.35 10.50
CA PHE A 79 -6.50 5.36 11.55
C PHE A 79 -7.92 5.92 11.60
N PHE A 80 -8.84 5.45 10.76
CA PHE A 80 -10.22 5.94 10.79
C PHE A 80 -11.08 5.15 11.76
N ASP A 81 -11.54 5.77 12.85
CA ASP A 81 -12.51 5.16 13.74
C ASP A 81 -13.94 5.35 13.21
N ASP A 82 -14.55 4.24 12.77
CA ASP A 82 -15.92 4.20 12.30
C ASP A 82 -16.94 4.64 13.35
N LYS A 83 -16.70 4.32 14.62
CA LYS A 83 -17.68 4.58 15.70
C LYS A 83 -17.83 6.07 15.97
N SER A 84 -16.71 6.77 16.09
CA SER A 84 -16.70 8.22 16.30
C SER A 84 -16.67 9.02 15.00
N SER A 85 -16.58 8.37 13.83
CA SER A 85 -16.32 9.02 12.54
C SER A 85 -15.17 10.02 12.66
N SER A 86 -14.02 9.55 13.11
CA SER A 86 -12.86 10.40 13.39
C SER A 86 -11.55 9.75 12.97
N CYS A 87 -10.49 10.57 12.86
CA CYS A 87 -9.14 10.06 12.65
C CYS A 87 -8.42 10.01 14.00
N THR A 88 -7.88 8.85 14.37
CA THR A 88 -7.20 8.66 15.66
C THR A 88 -5.86 9.38 15.75
N ILE A 89 -5.34 9.89 14.63
CA ILE A 89 -4.12 10.70 14.54
C ILE A 89 -4.39 12.08 13.91
N TYR A 90 -5.56 12.68 14.13
CA TYR A 90 -6.00 13.87 13.40
C TYR A 90 -4.99 15.04 13.41
N GLU A 91 -4.33 15.27 14.54
CA GLU A 91 -3.28 16.29 14.72
C GLU A 91 -1.97 15.95 13.99
N HIS A 92 -1.72 14.65 13.76
CA HIS A 92 -0.52 14.12 13.11
C HIS A 92 -0.86 13.48 11.75
N ARG A 93 -1.88 14.00 11.07
CA ARG A 93 -2.29 13.52 9.74
C ARG A 93 -1.19 13.74 8.72
N PHE A 94 -1.04 12.79 7.81
CA PHE A 94 -0.12 12.83 6.67
C PHE A 94 -0.40 13.97 5.69
N LEU A 95 0.60 14.32 4.86
CA LEU A 95 0.55 15.43 3.91
C LEU A 95 -0.70 15.39 3.03
N GLU A 96 -0.98 14.25 2.39
CA GLU A 96 -2.16 14.10 1.52
C GLU A 96 -3.46 14.35 2.29
N CYS A 97 -3.55 13.94 3.56
CA CYS A 97 -4.72 14.20 4.40
C CYS A 97 -4.83 15.67 4.84
N ARG A 98 -3.71 16.39 4.98
CA ARG A 98 -3.70 17.83 5.29
C ARG A 98 -4.11 18.67 4.08
N LEU A 99 -3.68 18.27 2.89
CA LEU A 99 -3.97 18.96 1.62
C LEU A 99 -5.35 18.62 1.04
N LEU A 100 -5.94 17.49 1.43
CA LEU A 100 -7.25 17.09 0.91
C LEU A 100 -8.36 18.05 1.35
N LYS A 101 -8.86 18.82 0.38
CA LYS A 101 -10.06 19.64 0.48
C LYS A 101 -11.15 19.00 -0.37
N CYS A 102 -12.18 18.43 0.26
CA CYS A 102 -13.25 17.71 -0.46
C CYS A 102 -14.03 18.56 -1.47
N TRP A 103 -13.93 19.89 -1.35
CA TRP A 103 -14.54 20.86 -2.25
C TRP A 103 -13.61 21.30 -3.39
N ASP A 104 -12.30 21.05 -3.29
CA ASP A 104 -11.29 21.36 -4.32
C ASP A 104 -10.02 20.51 -4.12
N PRO A 105 -9.83 19.41 -4.86
CA PRO A 105 -8.68 18.52 -4.65
C PRO A 105 -7.37 19.02 -5.26
N SER A 106 -7.32 20.22 -5.85
CA SER A 106 -6.18 20.68 -6.66
C SER A 106 -4.83 20.62 -5.94
N GLU A 107 -4.76 21.04 -4.67
CA GLU A 107 -3.54 20.96 -3.86
C GLU A 107 -3.06 19.53 -3.64
N LEU A 108 -3.98 18.61 -3.32
CA LEU A 108 -3.66 17.18 -3.20
C LEU A 108 -3.13 16.65 -4.53
N LEU A 109 -3.85 16.87 -5.64
CA LEU A 109 -3.45 16.39 -6.96
C LEU A 109 -2.07 16.89 -7.37
N SER A 110 -1.68 18.09 -6.91
CA SER A 110 -0.37 18.68 -7.20
C SER A 110 0.82 17.91 -6.60
N VAL A 111 0.61 17.15 -5.52
CA VAL A 111 1.66 16.39 -4.82
C VAL A 111 1.66 14.89 -5.10
N ILE A 112 0.58 14.32 -5.62
CA ILE A 112 0.45 12.86 -5.83
C ILE A 112 1.62 12.32 -6.66
N GLY A 113 2.26 11.28 -6.11
CA GLY A 113 3.40 10.59 -6.75
C GLY A 113 4.72 11.38 -6.76
N LYS A 114 4.78 12.57 -6.16
CA LYS A 114 5.99 13.39 -6.07
C LYS A 114 6.55 13.32 -4.65
N ASN A 115 7.87 13.29 -4.50
CA ASN A 115 8.54 13.30 -3.18
C ASN A 115 7.98 12.26 -2.18
N THR A 116 7.55 11.10 -2.70
CA THR A 116 7.08 9.98 -1.89
C THR A 116 8.27 9.22 -1.30
N ILE A 117 8.07 8.57 -0.16
CA ILE A 117 9.12 7.75 0.46
C ILE A 117 9.01 6.27 0.07
N SER A 118 10.13 5.57 0.21
CA SER A 118 10.31 4.13 0.04
C SER A 118 10.70 3.45 1.36
N ARG A 119 10.85 2.12 1.37
CA ARG A 119 11.43 1.36 2.49
C ARG A 119 12.84 1.83 2.80
N ALA A 120 13.65 2.16 1.79
CA ALA A 120 15.03 2.63 1.96
C ALA A 120 15.12 3.99 2.70
N ASP A 121 14.02 4.75 2.75
CA ASP A 121 13.93 5.99 3.51
C ASP A 121 13.65 5.80 5.00
N ILE A 122 13.27 4.58 5.39
CA ILE A 122 12.76 4.23 6.72
C ILE A 122 13.64 3.16 7.39
N ILE A 123 14.04 2.14 6.63
CA ILE A 123 14.84 1.01 7.10
C ILE A 123 16.31 1.41 7.07
N ASN A 124 17.05 1.05 8.12
CA ASN A 124 18.50 1.22 8.14
C ASN A 124 19.11 0.37 7.00
N PRO A 125 19.96 0.95 6.11
CA PRO A 125 20.59 0.21 5.03
C PRO A 125 21.37 -1.04 5.48
N GLU A 126 21.89 -1.04 6.70
CA GLU A 126 22.65 -2.16 7.29
C GLU A 126 21.76 -3.22 7.95
N ASP A 127 20.43 -3.03 7.97
CA ASP A 127 19.49 -3.99 8.54
C ASP A 127 19.45 -5.27 7.66
N PRO A 128 19.63 -6.48 8.24
CA PRO A 128 19.56 -7.74 7.51
C PRO A 128 18.27 -7.92 6.69
N ILE A 129 17.16 -7.31 7.10
CA ILE A 129 15.89 -7.40 6.38
C ILE A 129 15.98 -6.84 4.96
N MET A 130 16.90 -5.90 4.69
CA MET A 130 17.10 -5.33 3.36
C MET A 130 17.50 -6.40 2.33
N LYS A 131 18.31 -7.39 2.71
CA LYS A 131 18.69 -8.51 1.84
C LYS A 131 17.52 -9.46 1.56
N VAL A 132 16.62 -9.61 2.53
CA VAL A 132 15.41 -10.43 2.39
C VAL A 132 14.41 -9.74 1.46
N ILE A 133 14.26 -8.41 1.62
CA ILE A 133 13.49 -7.56 0.71
C ILE A 133 14.02 -7.69 -0.71
N GLU A 134 15.33 -7.56 -0.91
CA GLU A 134 15.94 -7.69 -2.24
C GLU A 134 15.69 -9.07 -2.85
N THR A 135 15.90 -10.14 -2.07
CA THR A 135 15.58 -11.52 -2.50
C THR A 135 14.11 -11.66 -2.87
N HIS A 136 13.19 -11.07 -2.08
CA HIS A 136 11.75 -11.09 -2.38
C HIS A 136 11.41 -10.38 -3.69
N GLU A 137 12.00 -9.21 -3.95
CA GLU A 137 11.80 -8.48 -5.20
C GLU A 137 12.33 -9.27 -6.42
N GLN A 138 13.43 -9.99 -6.26
CA GLN A 138 14.04 -10.82 -7.32
C GLN A 138 13.25 -12.11 -7.58
N GLU A 139 12.80 -12.81 -6.54
CA GLU A 139 12.11 -14.10 -6.64
C GLU A 139 10.61 -13.97 -6.93
N CYS A 140 10.02 -12.83 -6.59
CA CYS A 140 8.60 -12.56 -6.77
C CYS A 140 8.35 -11.23 -7.51
N PRO A 141 8.98 -10.99 -8.68
CA PRO A 141 8.95 -9.68 -9.32
C PRO A 141 7.55 -9.32 -9.80
N TYR A 142 7.10 -8.12 -9.46
CA TYR A 142 5.69 -7.73 -9.69
C TYR A 142 5.33 -7.65 -11.18
N HIS A 143 6.30 -7.36 -12.05
CA HIS A 143 6.06 -7.31 -13.50
C HIS A 143 5.68 -8.69 -14.08
N GLU A 144 6.31 -9.77 -13.61
CA GLU A 144 5.94 -11.14 -14.02
C GLU A 144 4.54 -11.51 -13.51
N VAL A 145 4.22 -11.15 -12.26
CA VAL A 145 2.89 -11.35 -11.68
C VAL A 145 1.83 -10.68 -12.57
N GLN A 146 2.07 -9.44 -12.99
CA GLN A 146 1.16 -8.71 -13.86
C GLN A 146 1.01 -9.33 -15.25
N GLU A 147 2.10 -9.75 -15.87
CA GLU A 147 2.06 -10.39 -17.18
C GLU A 147 1.22 -11.68 -17.12
N LEU A 148 1.42 -12.49 -16.08
CA LEU A 148 0.65 -13.71 -15.88
C LEU A 148 -0.84 -13.44 -15.63
N ILE A 149 -1.17 -12.43 -14.83
CA ILE A 149 -2.57 -11.99 -14.62
C ILE A 149 -3.20 -11.52 -15.93
N PHE A 150 -2.48 -10.73 -16.72
CA PHE A 150 -2.93 -10.28 -18.03
C PHE A 150 -3.18 -11.47 -18.98
N ASN A 151 -2.26 -12.44 -19.01
CA ASN A 151 -2.39 -13.65 -19.84
C ASN A 151 -3.58 -14.53 -19.39
N LEU A 152 -3.85 -14.64 -18.09
CA LEU A 152 -5.05 -15.32 -17.58
C LEU A 152 -6.33 -14.65 -18.08
N SER A 153 -6.40 -13.32 -18.07
CA SER A 153 -7.58 -12.58 -18.54
C SER A 153 -7.91 -12.85 -20.01
N ARG A 154 -6.89 -13.12 -20.85
CA ARG A 154 -7.02 -13.42 -22.28
C ARG A 154 -7.33 -14.89 -22.59
N ARG A 155 -7.47 -15.75 -21.58
CA ARG A 155 -7.72 -17.21 -21.69
C ARG A 155 -6.69 -17.99 -22.50
N THR A 156 -5.52 -17.41 -22.79
CA THR A 156 -4.41 -18.08 -23.49
C THR A 156 -3.58 -18.90 -22.50
N GLY A 157 -3.35 -20.18 -22.79
CA GLY A 157 -2.41 -21.00 -21.99
C GLY A 157 -2.78 -21.20 -20.52
N LYS A 158 -4.08 -21.11 -20.17
CA LYS A 158 -4.60 -21.01 -18.80
C LYS A 158 -3.93 -21.95 -17.78
N SER A 159 -3.74 -23.23 -18.11
CA SER A 159 -3.13 -24.21 -17.18
C SER A 159 -1.69 -23.86 -16.82
N LYS A 160 -0.86 -23.51 -17.82
CA LYS A 160 0.54 -23.12 -17.61
C LYS A 160 0.64 -21.83 -16.80
N THR A 161 -0.17 -20.83 -17.14
CA THR A 161 -0.18 -19.54 -16.45
C THR A 161 -0.61 -19.68 -14.99
N VAL A 162 -1.62 -20.52 -14.70
CA VAL A 162 -2.03 -20.84 -13.32
C VAL A 162 -0.87 -21.49 -12.56
N ALA A 163 -0.20 -22.50 -13.13
CA ALA A 163 0.93 -23.16 -12.48
C ALA A 163 2.06 -22.17 -12.15
N GLN A 164 2.40 -21.26 -13.06
CA GLN A 164 3.42 -20.22 -12.83
C GLN A 164 3.03 -19.25 -11.71
N LEU A 165 1.78 -18.80 -11.68
CA LEU A 165 1.27 -17.95 -10.59
C LEU A 165 1.26 -18.68 -9.24
N THR A 166 0.88 -19.95 -9.23
CA THR A 166 0.93 -20.78 -8.02
C THR A 166 2.36 -20.89 -7.48
N GLU A 167 3.35 -21.08 -8.33
CA GLU A 167 4.75 -21.11 -7.89
C GLU A 167 5.23 -19.75 -7.36
N LEU A 168 4.84 -18.63 -7.99
CA LEU A 168 5.13 -17.30 -7.44
C LEU A 168 4.49 -17.08 -6.06
N VAL A 169 3.24 -17.50 -5.87
CA VAL A 169 2.57 -17.44 -4.56
C VAL A 169 3.30 -18.29 -3.52
N LYS A 170 3.76 -19.50 -3.88
CA LYS A 170 4.54 -20.35 -2.97
C LYS A 170 5.86 -19.70 -2.57
N LYS A 171 6.59 -19.12 -3.54
CA LYS A 171 7.83 -18.37 -3.27
C LYS A 171 7.60 -17.18 -2.34
N ASP A 172 6.57 -16.37 -2.63
CA ASP A 172 6.17 -15.21 -1.80
C ASP A 172 5.92 -15.64 -0.35
N LEU A 173 5.12 -16.69 -0.16
CA LEU A 173 4.81 -17.23 1.16
C LEU A 173 6.03 -17.84 1.87
N ALA A 174 6.91 -18.55 1.15
CA ALA A 174 8.11 -19.15 1.72
C ALA A 174 9.07 -18.07 2.25
N ILE A 175 9.29 -16.99 1.48
CA ILE A 175 10.18 -15.89 1.90
C ILE A 175 9.61 -15.15 3.11
N ARG A 176 8.29 -14.86 3.10
CA ARG A 176 7.61 -14.25 4.24
C ARG A 176 7.71 -15.11 5.49
N SER A 177 7.45 -16.42 5.36
CA SER A 177 7.55 -17.38 6.46
C SER A 177 8.96 -17.43 7.02
N TYR A 178 9.98 -17.50 6.17
CA TYR A 178 11.38 -17.51 6.58
C TYR A 178 11.75 -16.24 7.37
N ALA A 179 11.32 -15.06 6.90
CA ALA A 179 11.59 -13.81 7.60
C ALA A 179 10.96 -13.79 9.02
N ILE A 180 9.75 -14.31 9.16
CA ILE A 180 9.04 -14.35 10.44
C ILE A 180 9.64 -15.42 11.38
N SER A 181 9.78 -16.66 10.91
CA SER A 181 10.17 -17.79 11.77
C SER A 181 11.67 -17.84 12.08
N GLU A 182 12.52 -17.53 11.10
CA GLU A 182 13.97 -17.70 11.23
C GLU A 182 14.70 -16.40 11.55
N LEU A 183 14.19 -15.25 11.09
CA LEU A 183 14.81 -13.94 11.29
C LEU A 183 14.11 -13.07 12.35
N GLY A 184 13.00 -13.56 12.92
CA GLY A 184 12.28 -12.87 13.99
C GLY A 184 11.53 -11.61 13.55
N LEU A 185 11.22 -11.47 12.25
CA LEU A 185 10.36 -10.39 11.76
C LEU A 185 8.99 -10.48 12.45
N GLN A 186 8.56 -9.38 13.06
CA GLN A 186 7.23 -9.33 13.66
C GLN A 186 6.16 -9.40 12.57
N GLU A 187 5.17 -10.29 12.72
CA GLU A 187 4.10 -10.50 11.73
C GLU A 187 3.37 -9.20 11.38
N GLU A 188 3.19 -8.31 12.34
CA GLU A 188 2.54 -7.02 12.14
C GLU A 188 3.28 -6.09 11.16
N PHE A 189 4.58 -6.30 10.92
CA PHE A 189 5.39 -5.54 9.96
C PHE A 189 5.41 -6.15 8.57
N GLU A 190 4.82 -7.33 8.37
CA GLU A 190 4.89 -8.08 7.11
C GLU A 190 4.42 -7.24 5.91
N PHE A 191 3.35 -6.45 6.05
CA PHE A 191 2.83 -5.62 4.95
C PHE A 191 3.74 -4.43 4.64
N PHE A 192 4.40 -3.88 5.66
CA PHE A 192 5.42 -2.87 5.43
C PHE A 192 6.64 -3.49 4.73
N VAL A 193 7.10 -4.65 5.16
CA VAL A 193 8.31 -5.27 4.61
C VAL A 193 8.08 -5.83 3.21
N PHE A 194 6.98 -6.53 2.94
CA PHE A 194 6.80 -7.29 1.68
C PHE A 194 5.59 -6.83 0.85
N GLY A 195 4.85 -5.81 1.31
CA GLY A 195 3.57 -5.46 0.72
C GLY A 195 2.50 -6.53 0.96
N LEU A 196 1.43 -6.47 0.18
CA LEU A 196 0.36 -7.47 0.25
C LEU A 196 0.85 -8.83 -0.26
N PRO A 197 0.56 -9.94 0.45
CA PRO A 197 0.82 -11.28 -0.06
C PRO A 197 0.17 -11.50 -1.42
N LEU A 198 0.86 -12.18 -2.34
CA LEU A 198 0.40 -12.35 -3.71
C LEU A 198 -0.97 -13.04 -3.79
N PHE A 199 -1.25 -13.99 -2.89
CA PHE A 199 -2.57 -14.63 -2.84
C PHE A 199 -3.70 -13.63 -2.49
N LYS A 200 -3.41 -12.60 -1.66
CA LYS A 200 -4.39 -11.54 -1.35
C LYS A 200 -4.58 -10.62 -2.55
N VAL A 201 -3.51 -10.32 -3.28
CA VAL A 201 -3.56 -9.54 -4.54
C VAL A 201 -4.46 -10.26 -5.55
N LEU A 202 -4.20 -11.55 -5.81
CA LEU A 202 -4.98 -12.38 -6.75
C LEU A 202 -6.46 -12.47 -6.35
N ARG A 203 -6.74 -12.66 -5.06
CA ARG A 203 -8.12 -12.68 -4.53
C ARG A 203 -8.86 -11.38 -4.80
N ARG A 204 -8.20 -10.23 -4.63
CA ARG A 204 -8.80 -8.91 -4.91
C ARG A 204 -9.11 -8.71 -6.39
N MET A 205 -8.41 -9.42 -7.27
CA MET A 205 -8.66 -9.42 -8.72
C MET A 205 -9.69 -10.47 -9.14
N GLY A 206 -10.28 -11.22 -8.20
CA GLY A 206 -11.31 -12.22 -8.47
C GLY A 206 -10.80 -13.63 -8.77
N TYR A 207 -9.51 -13.92 -8.53
CA TYR A 207 -8.95 -15.26 -8.68
C TYR A 207 -9.00 -16.03 -7.34
N PRO A 208 -9.46 -17.29 -7.32
CA PRO A 208 -9.49 -18.11 -6.10
C PRO A 208 -8.07 -18.50 -5.64
N ARG A 209 -7.99 -18.99 -4.39
CA ARG A 209 -6.75 -19.53 -3.79
C ARG A 209 -6.22 -20.74 -4.56
#